data_AF-A0A9D2KQD8-F1
#
_entry.id   AF-A0A9D2KQD8-F1
#
_cell.length_a   1.000
_cell.length_b   1.000
_cell.length_c   1.000
_cell.angle_alpha   90.00
_cell.angle_beta   90.00
_cell.angle_gamma   90.00
#
_symmetry.space_group_name_H-M   'P 1'
#
loop_
_entity.id
_entity.type
_entity.pdbx_description
1 polymer ?
#
loop_
_entity_poly.entity_id
_entity_poly.type
_entity_poly.pdbx_seq_one_letter_code
_entity_poly.pdbx_strand_id
1 'polypeptide(L)' 'MASCHPFEDDAPFADKVKTLEDDELLEIWEETQQLAGLLSQQIKAELPLAPQYEQLIVAELQLRHGRRLYDRDLGK' A
#
# COMPACT_ATOMS: atom_id res chain seq x y z
N MET A 1 24.59 -2.63 0.75
CA MET A 1 24.35 -1.53 -0.19
C MET A 1 23.00 -1.80 -0.82
N ALA A 2 21.94 -1.18 -0.30
CA ALA A 2 20.61 -1.33 -0.88
C ALA A 2 20.62 -0.56 -2.22
N SER A 3 20.60 -1.29 -3.32
CA SER A 3 20.30 -0.69 -4.62
C SER A 3 18.84 -0.23 -4.56
N CYS A 4 18.64 1.08 -4.45
CA CYS A 4 17.38 1.70 -4.84
C CYS A 4 17.22 1.40 -6.33
N HIS A 5 16.54 0.30 -6.64
CA HIS A 5 16.17 -0.01 -8.00
C HIS A 5 14.99 0.91 -8.33
N PRO A 6 15.13 1.87 -9.26
CA PRO A 6 14.00 2.68 -9.68
C PRO A 6 13.10 1.78 -10.54
N PHE A 7 12.22 1.02 -9.87
CA PHE A 7 11.11 0.27 -10.45
C PHE A 7 11.50 -0.64 -11.63
N GLU A 8 12.08 -1.82 -11.37
CA GLU A 8 11.89 -2.96 -12.27
C GLU A 8 10.53 -3.58 -11.95
N ASP A 9 9.47 -2.99 -12.50
CA ASP A 9 8.27 -3.72 -12.92
C ASP A 9 7.34 -2.74 -13.65
N ASP A 10 7.15 -2.92 -14.96
CA ASP A 10 6.11 -2.26 -15.75
C ASP A 10 4.67 -2.66 -15.31
N ALA A 11 4.55 -3.54 -14.31
CA ALA A 11 3.29 -3.99 -13.78
C ALA A 11 2.50 -2.86 -13.08
N PRO A 12 1.17 -2.80 -13.26
CA PRO A 12 0.33 -1.83 -12.58
C PRO A 12 0.38 -2.06 -11.06
N PHE A 13 0.21 -0.99 -10.27
CA PHE A 13 0.25 -1.07 -8.81
C PHE A 13 -0.73 -2.11 -8.25
N ALA A 14 -1.88 -2.30 -8.88
CA ALA A 14 -2.87 -3.32 -8.52
C ALA A 14 -2.32 -4.76 -8.54
N ASP A 15 -1.30 -5.05 -9.37
CA ASP A 15 -0.66 -6.36 -9.39
C ASP A 15 0.47 -6.45 -8.36
N LYS A 16 1.20 -5.36 -8.14
CA LYS A 16 2.25 -5.26 -7.10
C LYS A 16 1.69 -5.43 -5.70
N VAL A 17 0.50 -4.86 -5.43
CA VAL A 17 -0.15 -4.96 -4.11
C VAL A 17 -0.40 -6.42 -3.71
N LYS A 18 -0.59 -7.33 -4.67
CA LYS A 18 -0.83 -8.75 -4.41
C LYS A 18 0.44 -9.50 -4.02
N THR A 19 1.62 -8.98 -4.37
CA THR A 19 2.91 -9.64 -4.12
C THR A 19 3.62 -9.15 -2.86
N LEU A 20 3.23 -7.97 -2.35
CA LEU A 20 3.79 -7.37 -1.15
C LEU A 20 3.18 -7.96 0.10
N GLU A 21 3.95 -8.09 1.17
CA GLU A 21 3.46 -8.51 2.49
C GLU A 21 2.61 -7.43 3.16
N ASP A 22 1.83 -7.81 4.18
CA ASP A 22 0.94 -6.88 4.89
C ASP A 22 1.73 -5.70 5.51
N ASP A 23 2.92 -5.96 6.06
CA ASP A 23 3.78 -4.93 6.67
C ASP A 23 4.36 -3.98 5.61
N GLU A 24 4.76 -4.50 4.44
CA GLU A 24 5.28 -3.68 3.32
C GLU A 24 4.18 -2.75 2.78
N LEU A 25 2.94 -3.24 2.67
CA LEU A 25 1.80 -2.43 2.24
C LEU A 25 1.49 -1.29 3.23
N LEU A 26 1.62 -1.55 4.53
CA LEU A 26 1.41 -0.56 5.58
C LEU A 26 2.53 0.49 5.60
N GLU A 27 3.78 0.08 5.42
CA GLU A 27 4.94 0.98 5.30
C GLU A 27 4.74 1.95 4.13
N ILE A 28 4.39 1.44 2.94
CA ILE A 28 4.11 2.27 1.76
C ILE A 28 2.99 3.28 2.02
N TRP A 29 1.91 2.85 2.67
CA TRP A 29 0.80 3.74 3.00
C TRP A 29 1.26 4.85 3.96
N GLU A 30 2.03 4.50 5.00
CA GLU A 30 2.54 5.48 5.97
C GLU A 30 3.48 6.50 5.31
N GLU A 31 4.46 6.04 4.55
CA GLU A 31 5.40 6.92 3.84
C GLU A 31 4.67 7.88 2.89
N THR A 32 3.63 7.39 2.21
CA THR A 32 2.79 8.21 1.32
C THR A 32 2.10 9.34 2.09
N GLN A 33 1.56 9.07 3.28
CA GLN A 33 0.95 10.12 4.13
C GLN A 33 1.98 11.12 4.65
N GLN A 34 3.16 10.66 5.06
CA GLN A 34 4.25 11.52 5.52
C GLN A 34 4.70 12.47 4.40
N LEU A 35 4.90 11.95 3.19
CA LEU A 35 5.25 12.73 2.00
C LEU A 35 4.15 13.74 1.64
N ALA A 36 2.88 13.32 1.66
CA ALA A 36 1.75 14.22 1.42
C ALA A 36 1.72 15.37 2.44
N GLY A 37 2.02 15.10 3.71
CA GLY A 37 2.13 16.10 4.76
C GLY A 37 3.25 17.11 4.51
N LEU A 38 4.44 16.62 4.16
CA LEU A 38 5.59 17.48 3.82
C LEU A 38 5.30 18.37 2.61
N LEU A 39 4.70 17.81 1.56
CA LEU A 39 4.32 18.54 0.36
C LEU A 39 3.25 19.59 0.65
N SER A 40 2.22 19.23 1.42
CA SER A 40 1.14 20.15 1.79
C SER A 40 1.65 21.36 2.57
N GLN A 41 2.61 21.14 3.48
CA GLN A 41 3.30 22.22 4.21
C GLN A 41 4.10 23.13 3.28
N GLN A 42 4.78 22.56 2.28
CA GLN A 42 5.59 23.31 1.32
C GLN A 42 4.73 24.15 0.36
N ILE A 43 3.64 23.60 -0.16
CA ILE A 43 2.76 24.27 -1.14
C ILE A 43 1.65 25.10 -0.50
N LYS A 44 1.48 25.02 0.84
CA LYS A 44 0.41 25.68 1.61
C LYS A 44 -1.00 25.35 1.10
N ALA A 45 -1.20 24.12 0.65
CA ALA A 45 -2.49 23.60 0.19
C ALA A 45 -2.62 22.14 0.58
N GLU A 46 -3.84 21.67 0.81
CA GLU A 46 -4.11 20.26 1.05
C GLU A 46 -3.94 19.46 -0.23
N LEU A 47 -3.13 18.41 -0.17
CA LEU A 47 -2.90 17.49 -1.29
C LEU A 47 -3.55 16.14 -1.00
N PRO A 48 -4.71 15.82 -1.58
CA PRO A 48 -5.25 14.46 -1.52
C PRO A 48 -4.39 13.57 -2.42
N LEU A 49 -3.35 12.95 -1.84
CA LEU A 49 -2.40 12.15 -2.61
C LEU A 49 -3.05 10.83 -3.03
N ALA A 50 -3.47 10.79 -4.30
CA ALA A 50 -3.83 9.60 -5.07
C ALA A 50 -4.69 8.56 -4.30
N PRO A 51 -5.97 8.87 -4.02
CA PRO A 51 -6.85 8.01 -3.21
C PRO A 51 -7.07 6.61 -3.80
N GLN A 52 -6.78 6.41 -5.08
CA GLN A 52 -6.88 5.09 -5.71
C GLN A 52 -5.83 4.10 -5.18
N TYR A 53 -4.64 4.57 -4.78
CA TYR A 53 -3.59 3.72 -4.23
C TYR A 53 -3.98 3.18 -2.86
N GLU A 54 -4.47 4.07 -1.99
CA GLU A 54 -4.96 3.70 -0.66
C GLU A 54 -6.10 2.68 -0.77
N GLN A 55 -7.06 2.90 -1.68
CA GLN A 55 -8.15 1.96 -1.90
C GLN A 55 -7.66 0.56 -2.29
N LEU A 56 -6.63 0.47 -3.14
CA LEU A 56 -6.05 -0.81 -3.54
C LEU A 56 -5.36 -1.52 -2.36
N ILE A 57 -4.59 -0.78 -1.55
CA ILE A 57 -3.94 -1.32 -0.35
C ILE A 57 -4.99 -1.85 0.64
N VAL A 58 -6.01 -1.04 0.96
CA VAL A 58 -7.07 -1.41 1.90
C VAL A 58 -7.86 -2.62 1.40
N ALA A 59 -8.21 -2.66 0.11
CA ALA A 59 -8.96 -3.76 -0.47
C ALA A 59 -8.19 -5.09 -0.36
N GLU A 60 -6.88 -5.09 -0.63
CA GLU A 60 -6.06 -6.29 -0.51
C GLU A 60 -5.91 -6.75 0.94
N LEU A 61 -5.63 -5.83 1.88
CA LEU A 61 -5.53 -6.16 3.31
C LEU A 61 -6.83 -6.75 3.85
N GLN A 62 -7.99 -6.20 3.45
CA GLN A 62 -9.30 -6.74 3.79
C GLN A 62 -9.51 -8.14 3.20
N LEU A 63 -9.14 -8.35 1.94
CA LEU A 63 -9.24 -9.66 1.28
C LEU A 63 -8.41 -10.72 2.02
N ARG A 64 -7.16 -10.38 2.38
CA ARG A 64 -6.25 -11.27 3.10
C ARG A 64 -6.75 -11.57 4.51
N HIS A 65 -7.20 -10.54 5.23
CA HIS A 65 -7.80 -10.74 6.54
C HIS A 65 -9.02 -11.66 6.47
N GLY A 66 -9.91 -11.43 5.50
CA GLY A 66 -11.05 -12.31 5.25
C GLY A 66 -10.62 -13.75 4.99
N ARG A 67 -9.66 -13.98 4.08
CA ARG A 67 -9.12 -15.32 3.78
C ARG A 67 -8.57 -16.00 5.03
N ARG A 68 -7.80 -15.28 5.87
CA ARG A 68 -7.27 -15.83 7.13
C ARG A 68 -8.36 -16.23 8.11
N LEU A 69 -9.45 -15.46 8.19
CA LEU A 69 -10.60 -15.81 9.03
C LEU A 69 -11.33 -17.06 8.49
N TYR A 70 -11.58 -17.11 7.18
CA TYR A 70 -12.20 -18.28 6.54
C TYR A 70 -11.35 -19.54 6.71
N ASP A 71 -10.04 -19.45 6.54
CA ASP A 71 -9.12 -20.59 6.71
C ASP A 71 -9.09 -21.07 8.17
N ARG A 72 -9.15 -20.13 9.13
CA ARG A 72 -9.25 -20.46 10.55
C ARG A 72 -10.56 -21.15 10.92
N ASP A 73 -11.67 -20.74 10.32
CA ASP A 73 -13.00 -21.34 10.55
C ASP A 73 -13.17 -22.70 9.86
N LEU A 74 -12.42 -22.96 8.77
CA LEU A 74 -12.44 -24.23 8.05
C LEU A 74 -11.46 -25.29 8.61
N GLY A 75 -10.73 -24.95 9.68
CA GLY A 75 -9.92 -25.83 10.53
C GLY A 75 -9.58 -27.20 9.94
N LYS A 76 -8.48 -27.27 9.18
CA LYS A 76 -7.62 -28.45 9.15
C LYS A 76 -6.63 -28.40 10.30
#